data_AF-A0A392QU05-F1
#
_entry.id   AF-A0A392QU05-F1
#
_cell.length_a   1.000
_cell.length_b   1.000
_cell.length_c   1.000
_cell.angle_alpha   90.00
_cell.angle_beta   90.00
_cell.angle_gamma   90.00
#
_symmetry.space_group_name_H-M   'P 1'
#
loop_
_entity.id
_entity.type
_entity.pdbx_description
1 polymer ?
#
loop_
_entity_poly.entity_id
_entity_poly.type
_entity_poly.pdbx_seq_one_letter_code
_entity_poly.pdbx_strand_id
1 'polypeptide(L)' 'MYIYYAIRKDKPSPITEASLQEDVVLYEMWERSNRLSVMFIKTNIYASIRGCVDQHNNVQALLKAI' A
#
# COMPACT_ATOMS: atom_id res chain seq x y z
N MET A 1 12.11 2.25 -9.52
CA MET A 1 10.71 1.92 -9.88
C MET A 1 10.12 1.03 -8.78
N TYR A 2 9.92 1.56 -7.56
CA TYR A 2 9.48 0.76 -6.39
C TYR A 2 8.11 1.20 -5.84
N ILE A 3 7.62 2.40 -6.21
CA ILE A 3 6.36 2.96 -5.68
C ILE A 3 5.10 2.35 -6.29
N TYR A 4 5.19 1.66 -7.44
CA TYR A 4 4.04 1.05 -8.11
C TYR A 4 3.89 -0.44 -7.78
N TYR A 5 4.75 -0.98 -6.92
CA TYR A 5 4.78 -2.41 -6.65
C TYR A 5 3.49 -2.88 -5.97
N ALA A 6 3.09 -2.20 -4.90
CA ALA A 6 1.84 -2.52 -4.17
C ALA A 6 0.56 -2.21 -4.97
N ILE A 7 0.67 -1.48 -6.09
CA ILE A 7 -0.46 -1.25 -7.00
C ILE A 7 -0.66 -2.48 -7.91
N ARG A 8 0.44 -3.10 -8.35
CA ARG A 8 0.43 -4.23 -9.31
C ARG A 8 0.40 -5.60 -8.65
N LYS A 9 0.71 -5.68 -7.36
CA LYS A 9 0.80 -6.92 -6.60
C LYS A 9 -0.17 -6.87 -5.42
N ASP A 10 -0.92 -7.94 -5.26
CA ASP A 10 -1.80 -8.10 -4.10
C ASP A 10 -0.99 -8.16 -2.81
N LYS A 11 -1.68 -7.88 -1.69
CA LYS A 11 -1.08 -7.90 -0.36
C LYS A 11 -0.50 -9.30 -0.08
N PRO A 12 0.81 -9.43 0.16
CA PRO A 12 1.41 -10.70 0.55
C PRO A 12 0.90 -11.15 1.91
N SER A 13 1.00 -12.45 2.16
CA SER A 13 0.65 -13.03 3.46
C SER A 13 1.48 -12.38 4.58
N PRO A 14 0.91 -12.20 5.78
CA PRO A 14 1.66 -11.70 6.93
C PRO A 14 2.89 -12.57 7.21
N ILE A 15 4.01 -11.91 7.52
CA ILE A 15 5.21 -12.58 7.97
C ILE A 15 4.88 -13.35 9.27
N THR A 16 5.25 -14.63 9.30
CA THR A 16 5.15 -15.50 10.47
C THR A 16 6.55 -15.99 10.84
N GLU A 17 6.74 -16.57 12.03
CA GLU A 17 8.04 -17.14 12.46
C GLU A 17 8.58 -18.21 11.50
N ALA A 18 7.72 -18.84 10.70
CA ALA A 18 8.08 -19.83 9.68
C ALA A 18 8.36 -19.24 8.28
N SER A 19 8.23 -17.92 8.10
CA SER A 19 8.42 -17.28 6.79
C SER A 19 9.88 -17.37 6.33
N LEU A 20 10.08 -17.63 5.04
CA LEU A 20 11.41 -17.59 4.45
C LEU A 20 11.92 -16.14 4.36
N GLN A 21 13.24 -15.96 4.32
CA GLN A 21 13.83 -14.63 4.18
C GLN A 21 13.36 -13.91 2.92
N GLU A 22 13.10 -14.64 1.83
CA GLU A 22 12.54 -14.10 0.59
C GLU A 22 11.12 -13.54 0.79
N ASP A 23 10.27 -14.24 1.55
CA ASP A 23 8.91 -13.78 1.87
C ASP A 23 8.93 -12.49 2.69
N VAL A 24 9.86 -12.39 3.64
CA VAL A 24 10.07 -11.18 4.45
C VAL A 24 10.46 -10.00 3.56
N VAL A 25 11.43 -10.19 2.67
CA VAL A 25 11.88 -9.14 1.74
C VAL A 25 10.74 -8.69 0.81
N LEU A 26 9.95 -9.63 0.30
CA LEU A 26 8.79 -9.32 -0.55
C LEU A 26 7.72 -8.54 0.22
N TYR A 27 7.42 -8.94 1.45
CA TYR A 27 6.47 -8.24 2.31
C TYR A 27 6.95 -6.82 2.63
N GLU A 28 8.20 -6.63 3.03
CA GLU A 28 8.76 -5.30 3.33
C GLU A 28 8.75 -4.39 2.11
N MET A 29 9.10 -4.92 0.94
CA MET A 29 9.07 -4.17 -0.32
C MET A 29 7.64 -3.75 -0.67
N TRP A 30 6.67 -4.65 -0.50
CA TRP A 30 5.26 -4.35 -0.69
C TRP A 30 4.77 -3.28 0.29
N GLU A 31 5.06 -3.44 1.58
CA GLU A 31 4.62 -2.53 2.64
C GLU A 31 5.18 -1.12 2.44
N ARG A 32 6.47 -1.02 2.08
CA ARG A 32 7.10 0.27 1.77
C ARG A 32 6.47 0.94 0.55
N SER A 33 6.24 0.19 -0.53
CA SER A 33 5.54 0.71 -1.71
C SER A 33 4.14 1.19 -1.34
N ASN A 34 3.39 0.39 -0.59
CA ASN A 34 2.01 0.68 -0.18
C ASN A 34 1.93 2.00 0.61
N ARG A 35 2.75 2.15 1.65
CA ARG A 35 2.79 3.37 2.48
C ARG A 35 3.10 4.62 1.66
N LEU A 36 4.10 4.55 0.76
CA LEU A 36 4.48 5.67 -0.09
C LEU A 36 3.36 6.07 -1.04
N SER A 37 2.71 5.11 -1.71
CA SER A 37 1.61 5.40 -2.62
C SER A 37 0.39 5.97 -1.91
N VAL A 38 0.02 5.42 -0.75
CA VAL A 38 -1.11 5.93 0.05
C VAL A 38 -0.85 7.37 0.48
N MET A 39 0.35 7.66 1.00
CA MET A 39 0.74 9.01 1.41
C MET A 39 0.70 9.97 0.23
N PHE A 40 1.23 9.56 -0.93
CA PHE A 40 1.22 10.38 -2.14
C PHE A 40 -0.21 10.69 -2.59
N ILE A 41 -1.08 9.68 -2.72
CA ILE A 41 -2.47 9.88 -3.15
C ILE A 41 -3.21 10.78 -2.17
N LYS A 42 -3.20 10.48 -0.87
CA LYS A 42 -3.89 11.28 0.16
C LYS A 42 -3.43 12.75 0.23
N THR A 43 -2.18 13.02 -0.16
CA THR A 43 -1.65 14.38 -0.19
C THR A 43 -2.08 15.14 -1.45
N ASN A 44 -2.35 14.44 -2.55
CA ASN A 44 -2.64 15.04 -3.85
C ASN A 44 -4.13 15.05 -4.24
N ILE A 45 -5.02 14.46 -3.44
CA ILE A 45 -6.47 14.55 -3.65
C ILE A 45 -7.05 15.88 -3.16
N TYR A 46 -8.19 16.26 -3.72
CA TYR A 46 -8.94 17.45 -3.29
C TYR A 46 -9.36 17.35 -1.81
N ALA A 47 -9.25 18.48 -1.11
CA ALA A 47 -9.59 18.57 0.32
C ALA A 47 -11.04 18.13 0.62
N SER A 48 -11.97 18.36 -0.32
CA SER A 48 -13.38 17.99 -0.19
C SER A 48 -13.63 16.49 -0.06
N ILE A 49 -12.74 15.64 -0.59
CA ILE A 49 -12.89 14.17 -0.57
C ILE A 49 -11.88 13.48 0.35
N ARG A 50 -11.00 14.24 1.01
CA ARG A 50 -9.91 13.70 1.83
C ARG A 50 -10.42 12.83 2.98
N GLY A 51 -11.46 13.28 3.68
CA GLY A 51 -12.06 12.50 4.78
C GLY A 51 -12.67 11.17 4.34
N CYS A 52 -13.11 11.05 3.08
CA CYS A 52 -13.69 9.80 2.56
C CYS A 52 -12.63 8.71 2.37
N VAL A 53 -11.36 9.10 2.20
CA VAL A 53 -10.29 8.14 1.88
C VAL A 53 -9.31 7.89 3.02
N ASP A 54 -9.39 8.66 4.11
CA ASP A 54 -8.44 8.59 5.22
C ASP A 54 -8.42 7.21 5.91
N GLN A 55 -9.53 6.48 5.84
CA GLN A 55 -9.66 5.09 6.33
C GLN A 55 -8.84 4.06 5.54
N HIS A 56 -8.44 4.34 4.29
CA HIS A 56 -7.73 3.36 3.47
C HIS A 56 -6.21 3.42 3.73
N ASN A 57 -5.65 2.30 4.20
CA ASN A 57 -4.22 2.09 4.39
C ASN A 57 -3.61 1.15 3.33
N ASN A 58 -4.43 0.59 2.45
CA ASN A 58 -4.01 -0.21 1.31
C ASN A 58 -4.23 0.60 0.03
N VAL A 59 -3.20 0.72 -0.82
CA VAL A 59 -3.24 1.52 -2.04
C VAL A 59 -4.26 1.03 -3.06
N GLN A 60 -4.43 -0.28 -3.22
CA GLN A 60 -5.41 -0.84 -4.15
C GLN A 60 -6.85 -0.54 -3.69
N ALA A 61 -7.12 -0.66 -2.39
CA ALA A 61 -8.41 -0.28 -1.82
C ALA A 61 -8.67 1.22 -1.94
N LEU A 62 -7.64 2.05 -1.67
CA LEU A 62 -7.72 3.50 -1.83
C LEU A 62 -8.06 3.89 -3.28
N LEU A 63 -7.41 3.29 -4.27
CA LEU A 63 -7.67 3.55 -5.69
C LEU A 63 -9.08 3.12 -6.14
N LYS A 64 -9.70 2.13 -5.47
CA LYS A 64 -11.09 1.74 -5.76
C LYS A 64 -12.12 2.68 -5.14
N ALA A 65 -11.73 3.48 -4.16
CA ALA A 65 -12.60 4.38 -3.41
C ALA A 65 -12.62 5.81 -3.98
N ILE A 66 -11.74 6.12 -4.93
CA ILE A 66 -11.65 7.39 -5.67
C ILE A 66 -12.27 7.17 -7.06
#